data_AF-A0A7S6SA39-F1
#
_entry.id   AF-A0A7S6SA39-F1
#
_cell.length_a   1.000
_cell.length_b   1.000
_cell.length_c   1.000
_cell.angle_alpha   90.00
_cell.angle_beta   90.00
_cell.angle_gamma   90.00
#
_symmetry.space_group_name_H-M   'P 1'
#
loop_
_entity.id
_entity.type
_entity.pdbx_description
1 polymer ?
#
loop_
_entity_poly.entity_id
_entity_poly.type
_entity_poly.pdbx_seq_one_letter_code
_entity_poly.pdbx_strand_id
1 'polypeptide(L)'
;MPNTILREQEVSMLREEMEILMNERQCLLDTTGAAAVFVAKLDSSILPDSVCQAAKILSSSLNNLPEETLRDALERVKSEFAVRV
;
A
#
# COMPACT_ATOMS: atom_id res chain seq x y z
N MET A 1 -5.65 15.42 40.88
CA MET A 1 -4.26 15.23 40.41
C MET A 1 -4.22 15.63 38.93
N PRO A 2 -3.66 16.79 38.57
CA PRO A 2 -3.68 17.29 37.18
C PRO A 2 -2.82 16.47 36.19
N ASN A 3 -1.81 15.78 36.72
CA ASN A 3 -0.78 15.09 35.93
C ASN A 3 -1.28 13.82 35.24
N THR A 4 -2.30 13.15 35.78
CA THR A 4 -2.93 11.98 35.15
C THR A 4 -3.80 12.37 33.97
N ILE A 5 -4.47 13.53 34.02
CA ILE A 5 -5.35 14.02 32.94
C ILE A 5 -4.50 14.39 31.71
N LEU A 6 -3.37 15.07 31.91
CA LEU A 6 -2.47 15.43 30.82
C LEU A 6 -1.89 14.18 30.12
N ARG A 7 -1.48 13.18 30.91
CA ARG A 7 -0.96 11.91 30.37
C ARG A 7 -2.01 11.11 29.59
N GLU A 8 -3.25 11.09 30.07
CA GLU A 8 -4.36 10.44 29.34
C GLU A 8 -4.66 11.13 28.01
N GLN A 9 -4.56 12.47 27.98
CA GLN A 9 -4.72 13.25 26.76
C GLN A 9 -3.59 12.99 25.75
N GLU A 10 -2.33 12.97 26.19
CA GLU A 10 -1.19 12.62 25.33
C GLU A 10 -1.33 11.22 24.72
N VAL A 11 -1.73 10.23 25.53
CA VAL A 11 -1.98 8.86 25.05
C VAL A 11 -3.13 8.83 24.05
N SER A 12 -4.18 9.63 24.26
CA SER A 12 -5.30 9.73 23.31
C SER A 12 -4.85 10.32 21.98
N MET A 13 -4.03 11.38 22.00
CA MET A 13 -3.51 12.03 20.79
C MET A 13 -2.60 11.08 20.00
N LEU A 14 -1.68 10.38 20.67
CA LEU A 14 -0.81 9.40 20.01
C LEU A 14 -1.59 8.25 19.36
N ARG A 15 -2.70 7.81 19.97
CA ARG A 15 -3.57 6.79 19.38
C ARG A 15 -4.25 7.27 18.11
N GLU A 16 -4.74 8.51 18.13
CA GLU A 16 -5.37 9.13 16.96
C GLU A 16 -4.35 9.29 15.81
N GLU A 17 -3.14 9.75 16.11
CA GLU A 17 -2.05 9.83 15.12
C GLU A 17 -1.69 8.44 14.54
N MET A 18 -1.61 7.42 15.39
CA MET A 18 -1.34 6.06 14.94
C MET A 18 -2.48 5.52 14.06
N GLU A 19 -3.73 5.81 14.39
CA GLU A 19 -4.88 5.41 13.57
C GLU A 19 -4.83 6.08 12.19
N ILE A 20 -4.50 7.37 12.12
CA ILE A 20 -4.30 8.09 10.86
C ILE A 20 -3.20 7.42 10.03
N LEU A 21 -2.05 7.15 10.63
CA LEU A 21 -0.93 6.48 9.95
C LEU A 21 -1.29 5.07 9.46
N MET A 22 -2.08 4.32 10.25
CA MET A 22 -2.56 2.99 9.85
C MET A 22 -3.55 3.07 8.68
N ASN A 23 -4.40 4.09 8.63
CA ASN A 23 -5.30 4.31 7.51
C ASN A 23 -4.54 4.71 6.24
N GLU A 24 -3.55 5.61 6.34
CA GLU A 24 -2.70 5.97 5.20
C GLU A 24 -1.91 4.77 4.68
N ARG A 25 -1.36 3.95 5.57
CA ARG A 25 -0.68 2.70 5.19
C ARG A 25 -1.61 1.78 4.39
N GLN A 26 -2.87 1.65 4.78
CA GLN A 26 -3.83 0.81 4.05
C GLN A 26 -4.06 1.33 2.63
N CYS A 27 -4.28 2.63 2.45
CA CYS A 27 -4.42 3.24 1.12
C CYS A 27 -3.19 3.01 0.23
N LEU A 28 -1.99 3.08 0.81
CA LEU A 28 -0.73 2.80 0.11
C LEU A 28 -0.62 1.33 -0.29
N LEU A 29 -1.01 0.40 0.59
CA LEU A 29 -1.03 -1.04 0.28
C LEU A 29 -2.01 -1.35 -0.86
N ASP A 30 -3.20 -0.73 -0.87
CA ASP A 30 -4.18 -0.92 -1.94
C ASP A 30 -3.64 -0.43 -3.29
N THR A 31 -3.04 0.77 -3.31
CA THR A 31 -2.42 1.34 -4.51
C THR A 31 -1.25 0.48 -5.00
N THR A 32 -0.40 0.03 -4.08
CA THR A 32 0.77 -0.81 -4.38
C THR A 32 0.34 -2.16 -4.94
N GLY A 33 -0.67 -2.78 -4.35
CA GLY A 33 -1.21 -4.07 -4.79
C GLY A 33 -1.83 -3.96 -6.18
N ALA A 34 -2.57 -2.89 -6.45
CA ALA A 34 -3.16 -2.63 -7.76
C ALA A 34 -2.07 -2.43 -8.82
N ALA A 35 -1.02 -1.68 -8.51
CA ALA A 35 0.13 -1.50 -9.37
C ALA A 35 0.88 -2.83 -9.63
N ALA A 36 1.03 -3.68 -8.61
CA ALA A 36 1.67 -4.99 -8.76
C ALA A 36 0.86 -5.93 -9.66
N VAL A 37 -0.46 -6.01 -9.47
CA VAL A 37 -1.35 -6.79 -10.35
C VAL A 37 -1.33 -6.23 -11.77
N PHE A 38 -1.31 -4.91 -11.92
CA PHE A 38 -1.21 -4.26 -13.23
C PHE A 38 0.07 -4.68 -13.96
N VAL A 39 1.24 -4.52 -13.32
CA VAL A 39 2.53 -4.92 -13.90
C VAL A 39 2.56 -6.42 -14.23
N ALA A 40 2.01 -7.27 -13.36
CA ALA A 40 1.94 -8.72 -13.59
C ALA A 40 1.06 -9.10 -14.80
N LYS A 41 0.10 -8.26 -15.19
CA LYS A 41 -0.77 -8.46 -16.35
C LYS A 41 -0.25 -7.79 -17.63
N LEU A 42 0.82 -7.01 -17.56
CA LEU A 42 1.42 -6.40 -18.75
C LEU A 42 2.11 -7.47 -19.60
N ASP A 43 1.85 -7.42 -20.90
CA ASP A 43 2.58 -8.20 -21.89
C ASP A 43 3.60 -7.28 -22.57
N SER A 44 4.88 -7.57 -22.36
CA SER A 44 5.99 -6.78 -22.88
C SER A 44 6.14 -6.87 -24.39
N SER A 45 5.50 -7.86 -25.04
CA SER A 45 5.55 -8.03 -26.50
C SER A 45 4.62 -7.09 -27.27
N ILE A 46 3.60 -6.56 -26.60
CA ILE A 46 2.60 -5.64 -27.18
C ILE A 46 2.73 -4.21 -26.64
N LEU A 47 3.61 -3.99 -25.66
CA LEU A 47 3.73 -2.70 -25.00
C LEU A 47 4.56 -1.72 -25.86
N PRO A 48 4.09 -0.49 -26.10
CA PRO A 48 4.91 0.53 -26.75
C PRO A 48 6.20 0.79 -25.97
N ASP A 49 7.31 1.04 -26.67
CA ASP A 49 8.61 1.32 -26.03
C ASP A 49 8.55 2.47 -25.02
N SER A 50 7.76 3.50 -25.31
CA SER A 50 7.53 4.64 -24.42
C SER A 50 6.88 4.25 -23.09
N VAL A 51 6.05 3.21 -23.08
CA VAL A 51 5.37 2.69 -21.88
C VAL A 51 6.22 1.61 -21.19
N CYS A 52 7.05 0.89 -21.94
CA CYS A 52 7.97 -0.12 -21.42
C CYS A 52 8.93 0.45 -20.38
N GLN A 53 9.44 1.68 -20.59
CA GLN A 53 10.28 2.34 -19.60
C GLN A 53 9.53 2.66 -18.30
N ALA A 54 8.29 3.17 -18.39
CA ALA A 54 7.46 3.45 -17.23
C ALA A 54 7.11 2.16 -16.45
N ALA A 55 6.77 1.09 -17.16
CA ALA A 55 6.50 -0.23 -16.57
C ALA A 55 7.73 -0.81 -15.86
N LYS A 56 8.93 -0.64 -16.43
CA LYS A 56 10.19 -1.05 -15.78
C LYS A 56 10.47 -0.27 -14.50
N ILE A 57 10.26 1.04 -14.50
CA ILE A 57 10.42 1.87 -13.29
C ILE A 57 9.44 1.39 -12.22
N LEU A 58 8.17 1.17 -12.58
CA LEU A 58 7.16 0.68 -11.66
C LEU A 58 7.51 -0.71 -11.10
N SER A 59 7.92 -1.65 -11.95
CA SER A 59 8.36 -2.98 -11.52
C SER A 59 9.57 -2.93 -10.59
N SER A 60 10.57 -2.09 -10.89
CA SER A 60 11.73 -1.90 -10.03
C SER A 60 11.33 -1.33 -8.67
N SER A 61 10.43 -0.34 -8.64
CA SER A 61 9.93 0.25 -7.39
C SER A 61 9.19 -0.79 -6.55
N LEU A 62 8.37 -1.63 -7.18
CA LEU A 62 7.66 -2.73 -6.48
C LEU A 62 8.64 -3.77 -5.91
N ASN A 63 9.68 -4.13 -6.68
CA ASN A 63 10.70 -5.09 -6.23
C ASN A 63 11.60 -4.55 -5.11
N ASN A 64 11.67 -3.24 -4.93
CA ASN A 64 12.40 -2.62 -3.82
C ASN A 64 11.60 -2.61 -2.50
N LEU A 65 10.31 -2.96 -2.53
CA LEU A 65 9.50 -3.07 -1.33
C LEU A 65 9.85 -4.36 -0.56
N PRO A 66 9.71 -4.37 0.77
CA PRO A 66 9.82 -5.61 1.55
C PRO A 66 8.82 -6.66 1.04
N GLU A 67 9.23 -7.94 1.01
CA GLU A 67 8.38 -9.04 0.54
C GLU A 67 7.07 -9.13 1.33
N GLU A 68 7.13 -8.91 2.65
CA GLU A 68 5.96 -8.87 3.53
C GLU A 68 4.97 -7.77 3.10
N THR A 69 5.46 -6.54 2.88
CA THR A 69 4.64 -5.42 2.40
C THR A 69 4.01 -5.71 1.04
N LEU A 70 4.76 -6.33 0.12
CA LEU A 70 4.23 -6.69 -1.19
C LEU A 70 3.16 -7.78 -1.09
N ARG A 71 3.35 -8.75 -0.19
CA ARG A 71 2.37 -9.80 0.09
C ARG A 71 1.09 -9.22 0.67
N ASP A 72 1.19 -8.37 1.68
CA ASP A 72 0.06 -7.67 2.30
C ASP A 72 -0.73 -6.89 1.25
N ALA A 73 -0.03 -6.14 0.39
CA ALA A 73 -0.63 -5.36 -0.68
C ALA A 73 -1.39 -6.26 -1.69
N LEU A 74 -0.81 -7.40 -2.07
CA LEU A 74 -1.45 -8.34 -2.99
C LEU A 74 -2.65 -9.06 -2.37
N GLU A 75 -2.60 -9.42 -1.09
CA GLU A 75 -3.70 -10.08 -0.38
C GLU A 75 -4.92 -9.15 -0.23
N ARG A 76 -4.67 -7.88 0.08
CA ARG A 76 -5.74 -6.87 0.16
C ARG A 76 -6.46 -6.70 -1.17
N VAL A 77 -5.71 -6.53 -2.25
CA VAL A 77 -6.29 -6.36 -3.59
C VAL A 77 -6.99 -7.62 -4.08
N LYS A 78 -6.47 -8.82 -3.80
CA LYS A 78 -7.17 -10.08 -4.07
C LYS A 78 -8.50 -10.16 -3.32
N SER A 79 -8.54 -9.73 -2.07
CA SER A 79 -9.76 -9.68 -1.26
C SER A 79 -10.77 -8.71 -1.85
N GLU A 80 -10.33 -7.53 -2.31
CA GLU A 80 -11.21 -6.55 -2.97
C GLU A 80 -11.78 -7.06 -4.30
N PHE A 81 -10.96 -7.76 -5.10
CA PHE A 81 -11.43 -8.41 -6.33
C PHE A 81 -12.41 -9.56 -6.04
N ALA A 82 -12.19 -10.35 -4.98
CA ALA A 82 -13.06 -11.46 -4.62
C ALA A 82 -14.43 -11.02 -4.08
N VAL A 83 -14.52 -9.84 -3.46
CA VAL A 83 -15.79 -9.29 -2.93
C VAL A 83 -16.67 -8.66 -4.02
N ARG A 84 -16.11 -8.36 -5.20
CA ARG A 84 -16.83 -7.71 -6.33
C ARG A 84 -17.28 -8.68 -7.43
N VAL A 85 -17.20 -10.00 -7.21
CA VAL A 85 -17.72 -11.05 -8.11
C VAL A 85 -18.96 -11.69 -7.49
#